data_AF-A0A7V9JPF1-F1
#
_entry.id   AF-A0A7V9JPF1-F1
#
_cell.length_a   1.000
_cell.length_b   1.000
_cell.length_c   1.000
_cell.angle_alpha   90.00
_cell.angle_beta   90.00
_cell.angle_gamma   90.00
#
_symmetry.space_group_name_H-M   'P 1'
#
loop_
_entity.id
_entity.type
_entity.pdbx_description
1 polymer ?
#
loop_
_entity_poly.entity_id
_entity_poly.type
_entity_poly.pdbx_seq_one_letter_code
_entity_poly.pdbx_strand_id
1 'polypeptide(L)' 'MRVLEAATEGLAVCVGPDGGTSDVMTDLVGRVAAGDVLLVHAGTALTRGELA' A
#
# COMPACT_ATOMS: atom_id res chain seq x y z
N MET A 1 4.76 4.02 -1.15
CA MET A 1 4.92 2.55 -1.05
C MET A 1 4.24 1.91 -2.24
N ARG A 2 4.77 0.83 -2.81
CA ARG A 2 4.13 0.09 -3.91
C ARG A 2 3.56 -1.22 -3.39
N VAL A 3 2.33 -1.56 -3.75
CA VAL A 3 1.68 -2.82 -3.36
C VAL A 3 2.34 -3.99 -4.08
N LEU A 4 2.75 -5.00 -3.33
CA LEU A 4 3.22 -6.29 -3.85
C LEU A 4 2.07 -7.29 -3.90
N GLU A 5 1.26 -7.34 -2.83
CA GLU A 5 0.16 -8.27 -2.67
C GLU A 5 -0.98 -7.61 -1.90
N ALA A 6 -2.22 -7.82 -2.34
CA ALA A 6 -3.42 -7.37 -1.66
C ALA A 6 -4.04 -8.53 -0.86
N ALA A 7 -4.30 -8.32 0.43
CA ALA A 7 -5.00 -9.28 1.27
C ALA A 7 -6.49 -8.96 1.34
N THR A 8 -7.30 -9.94 1.78
CA THR A 8 -8.77 -9.83 1.82
C THR A 8 -9.33 -8.98 2.95
N GLU A 9 -8.52 -8.58 3.94
CA GLU A 9 -8.96 -7.89 5.17
C GLU A 9 -8.43 -6.46 5.30
N GLY A 10 -8.49 -5.67 4.23
CA GLY A 10 -8.05 -4.28 4.29
C GLY A 10 -6.55 -4.12 4.54
N LEU A 11 -5.76 -5.16 4.26
CA LEU A 11 -4.30 -5.16 4.39
C LEU A 11 -3.64 -5.39 3.03
N ALA A 12 -2.42 -4.89 2.89
CA ALA A 12 -1.58 -5.14 1.73
C ALA A 12 -0.12 -5.19 2.13
N VAL A 13 0.64 -6.10 1.52
CA VAL A 13 2.11 -6.11 1.64
C VAL A 13 2.65 -5.09 0.64
N CYS A 14 3.40 -4.11 1.13
CA CYS A 14 3.96 -3.06 0.29
C CYS A 14 5.48 -2.98 0.41
N VAL A 15 6.13 -2.52 -0.66
CA VAL A 15 7.56 -2.21 -0.69
C VAL A 15 7.79 -0.69 -0.61
N GLY A 16 8.76 -0.32 0.22
CA GLY A 16 9.25 1.03 0.40
C GLY A 16 10.37 1.42 -0.57
N PRO A 17 10.74 2.71 -0.60
CA PRO A 17 11.80 3.21 -1.47
C PRO A 17 13.18 2.64 -1.16
N ASP A 18 13.39 2.14 0.06
CA ASP A 18 14.59 1.44 0.52
C ASP A 18 14.57 -0.07 0.19
N GLY A 19 13.49 -0.56 -0.43
CA GLY A 19 13.29 -1.98 -0.72
C GLY A 19 12.73 -2.80 0.45
N GLY A 20 12.50 -2.18 1.62
CA GLY A 20 11.89 -2.85 2.77
C GLY A 20 10.42 -3.18 2.53
N THR A 21 9.97 -4.33 3.04
CA THR A 21 8.55 -4.71 3.00
C THR A 21 7.85 -4.38 4.31
N SER A 22 6.58 -3.99 4.23
CA SER A 22 5.76 -3.70 5.39
C SER A 22 4.29 -3.97 5.11
N ASP A 23 3.57 -4.42 6.13
CA ASP A 23 2.11 -4.55 6.09
C ASP A 23 1.47 -3.17 6.20
N VAL A 24 0.55 -2.88 5.29
CA VAL A 24 -0.12 -1.59 5.17
C VAL A 24 -1.62 -1.76 5.26
N MET A 25 -2.26 -1.02 6.17
CA MET A 25 -3.71 -0.93 6.26
C MET A 25 -4.27 -0.06 5.13
N THR A 26 -5.33 -0.51 4.47
CA THR A 26 -5.88 0.04 3.22
C THR A 26 -7.35 0.44 3.33
N ASP A 27 -7.98 0.34 4.50
CA ASP A 27 -9.41 0.64 4.71
C ASP A 27 -9.81 2.04 4.21
N LEU A 28 -8.92 3.03 4.32
CA LEU A 28 -9.18 4.39 3.88
C LEU A 28 -9.14 4.59 2.35
N VAL A 29 -8.42 3.72 1.64
CA VAL A 29 -8.29 3.78 0.17
C VAL A 29 -9.12 2.72 -0.54
N GLY A 30 -9.67 1.75 0.20
CA GLY A 30 -10.46 0.63 -0.31
C GLY A 30 -9.59 -0.44 -0.96
N ARG A 31 -10.19 -1.23 -1.87
CA ARG A 31 -9.49 -2.34 -2.55
C ARG A 31 -8.26 -1.85 -3.30
N VAL A 32 -7.14 -2.52 -3.09
CA VAL A 32 -5.89 -2.28 -3.82
C VAL A 32 -5.50 -3.52 -4.63
N ALA A 33 -4.61 -3.34 -5.59
CA ALA A 33 -4.02 -4.40 -6.39
C ALA A 33 -2.50 -4.31 -6.42
N ALA A 34 -1.85 -5.43 -6.75
CA ALA A 34 -0.40 -5.45 -6.97
C ALA A 34 -0.01 -4.40 -8.02
N GLY A 35 0.98 -3.57 -7.68
CA GLY A 35 1.45 -2.47 -8.52
C GLY A 35 0.90 -1.09 -8.12
N ASP A 36 -0.18 -1.00 -7.36
CA ASP A 36 -0.73 0.27 -6.87
C ASP A 36 0.32 1.03 -6.05
N VAL A 37 0.33 2.36 -6.20
CA VAL A 37 1.17 3.24 -5.41
C VAL A 37 0.33 3.91 -4.35
N LEU A 38 0.77 3.80 -3.09
CA LEU A 38 0.08 4.34 -1.92
C LEU A 38 0.96 5.35 -1.19
N LEU A 39 0.35 6.45 -0.75
CA LEU A 39 0.92 7.31 0.27
C LEU A 39 0.64 6.69 1.63
N VAL A 40 1.69 6.31 2.35
CA VAL A 40 1.58 5.59 3.63
C VAL A 40 2.21 6.41 4.74
N HIS A 41 1.51 6.51 5.87
CA HIS A 41 2.03 7.09 7.10
C HIS A 41 1.72 6.15 8.26
N ALA A 42 2.72 5.84 9.08
CA ALA A 42 2.57 4.98 10.25
C ALA A 42 1.83 3.65 9.95
N GLY A 43 2.16 2.98 8.83
CA GLY A 43 1.55 1.71 8.42
C GLY A 43 0.13 1.83 7.81
N THR A 44 -0.40 3.04 7.62
CA THR A 44 -1.75 3.25 7.06
C THR A 44 -1.66 3.97 5.71
N ALA A 45 -2.34 3.44 4.70
CA ALA A 45 -2.52 4.10 3.40
C ALA A 45 -3.52 5.25 3.53
N LEU A 46 -3.08 6.47 3.18
CA LEU A 46 -3.89 7.68 3.26
C LEU A 46 -4.55 8.02 1.92
N THR A 47 -3.86 7.79 0.81
CA THR A 47 -4.37 8.02 -0.55
C THR A 47 -3.63 7.13 -1.56
N ARG A 48 -4.26 6.91 -2.72
CA ARG A 48 -3.56 6.41 -3.91
C ARG A 48 -2.69 7.53 -4.48
N GLY A 49 -1.49 7.17 -4.93
CA GLY A 49 -0.61 8.03 -5.71
C GLY A 49 -0.70 7.69 -7.20
N GLU A 50 -0.19 8.59 -8.03
CA GLU A 50 -0.04 8.39 -9.46
C GLU A 50 1.42 8.00 -9.75
N LEU A 51 1.66 7.08 -10.70
CA LEU A 51 3.01 6.89 -11.23
C LEU A 51 3.36 8.11 -12.09
N ALA A 52 4.37 8.87 -11.68
CA ALA A 52 5.04 9.84 -12.54
C ALA A 52 5.98 9.13 -13.53
#